data_AF-A0A7J8LPI3-F1
#
_entry.id   AF-A0A7J8LPI3-F1
#
_cell.length_a   1.000
_cell.length_b   1.000
_cell.length_c   1.000
_cell.angle_alpha   90.00
_cell.angle_beta   90.00
_cell.angle_gamma   90.00
#
_symmetry.space_group_name_H-M   'P 1'
#
loop_
_entity.id
_entity.type
_entity.pdbx_description
1 polymer ?
#
loop_
_entity_poly.entity_id
_entity_poly.type
_entity_poly.pdbx_seq_one_letter_code
_entity_poly.pdbx_strand_id
1 'polypeptide(L)'
;DKFLGYSPDQHPVVLQIGGSKLENLAKATELSNAYNYDEINFNCGCPSPKVAGHGCFGVRLMLDPKFVGEAMSVIAANTNVPVSVKCRIGVDDHDSYNELCDFIYKVSSLSPTRHFIIHSRKALLNGISPADNRRIPPL
;
A
#
# COMPACT_ATOMS: atom_id res chain seq x y z
N ASP A 1 -2.92 18.09 15.97
CA ASP A 1 -3.00 16.62 15.89
C ASP A 1 -1.63 15.95 15.94
N LYS A 2 -1.47 14.93 16.80
CA LYS A 2 -0.16 14.30 17.09
C LYS A 2 0.45 13.51 15.92
N PHE A 3 -0.38 12.92 15.07
CA PHE A 3 0.07 11.91 14.09
C PHE A 3 -0.09 12.33 12.63
N LEU A 4 -0.99 13.26 12.32
CA LEU A 4 -1.31 13.64 10.94
C LEU A 4 -0.95 15.09 10.61
N GLY A 5 -0.65 15.93 11.60
CA GLY A 5 -0.26 17.31 11.38
C GLY A 5 1.16 17.43 10.83
N TYR A 6 1.37 18.39 9.94
CA TYR A 6 2.66 18.70 9.33
C TYR A 6 2.82 20.21 9.09
N SER A 7 4.05 20.68 8.82
CA SER A 7 4.30 22.08 8.47
C SER A 7 4.00 22.33 6.99
N PRO A 8 3.39 23.46 6.60
CA PRO A 8 3.14 23.78 5.19
C PRO A 8 4.38 23.67 4.27
N ASP A 9 5.58 23.91 4.80
CA ASP A 9 6.83 23.79 4.02
C ASP A 9 7.19 22.35 3.62
N GLN A 10 6.46 21.34 4.09
CA GLN A 10 6.67 19.94 3.72
C GLN A 10 6.00 19.55 2.40
N HIS A 11 5.21 20.43 1.79
CA HIS A 11 4.61 20.15 0.49
C HIS A 11 5.67 20.02 -0.62
N PRO A 12 5.54 19.04 -1.52
CA PRO A 12 4.48 18.03 -1.57
C PRO A 12 4.66 16.89 -0.55
N VAL A 13 3.58 16.47 0.11
CA VAL A 13 3.55 15.40 1.11
C VAL A 13 2.46 14.37 0.83
N VAL A 14 2.82 13.09 0.94
CA VAL A 14 1.93 11.95 0.66
C VAL A 14 1.56 11.25 1.97
N LEU A 15 0.27 11.05 2.20
CA LEU A 15 -0.20 10.21 3.30
C LEU A 15 -0.25 8.75 2.85
N GLN A 16 0.51 7.88 3.50
CA GLN A 16 0.39 6.45 3.29
C GLN A 16 -0.55 5.81 4.32
N ILE A 17 -1.63 5.18 3.85
CA ILE A 17 -2.61 4.45 4.66
C ILE A 17 -2.35 2.95 4.54
N GLY A 18 -2.62 2.20 5.62
CA GLY A 18 -2.60 0.75 5.62
C GLY A 18 -3.83 0.20 6.36
N GLY A 19 -4.37 -0.91 5.86
CA GLY A 19 -5.53 -1.57 6.45
C GLY A 19 -6.03 -2.73 5.60
N SER A 20 -6.92 -3.53 6.18
CA SER A 20 -7.48 -4.77 5.61
C SER A 20 -9.01 -4.78 5.63
N LYS A 21 -9.64 -3.64 5.91
CA LYS A 21 -11.09 -3.46 5.97
C LYS A 21 -11.50 -2.23 5.18
N LEU A 22 -12.42 -2.40 4.23
CA LEU A 22 -12.83 -1.33 3.30
C LEU A 22 -13.44 -0.14 4.06
N GLU A 23 -14.27 -0.40 5.07
CA GLU A 23 -14.91 0.64 5.88
C GLU A 23 -13.90 1.50 6.65
N ASN A 24 -12.83 0.89 7.15
CA ASN A 24 -11.77 1.61 7.85
C ASN A 24 -10.91 2.43 6.89
N LEU A 25 -10.64 1.91 5.69
CA LEU A 25 -9.89 2.62 4.66
C LEU A 25 -10.67 3.84 4.15
N ALA A 26 -11.97 3.69 3.91
CA ALA A 26 -12.85 4.82 3.60
C ALA A 26 -12.78 5.89 4.68
N LYS A 27 -12.98 5.48 5.94
CA LYS A 27 -13.04 6.42 7.06
C LYS A 27 -11.72 7.12 7.32
N ALA A 28 -10.60 6.39 7.25
CA ALA A 28 -9.27 6.96 7.40
C ALA A 28 -8.96 7.98 6.31
N THR A 29 -9.36 7.69 5.07
CA THR A 29 -9.19 8.60 3.93
C THR A 29 -10.03 9.87 4.11
N GLU A 30 -11.31 9.72 4.45
CA GLU A 30 -12.21 10.86 4.70
C GLU A 30 -11.67 11.79 5.80
N LEU A 31 -11.24 11.22 6.93
CA LEU A 31 -10.66 11.98 8.05
C LEU A 31 -9.35 12.68 7.68
N SER A 32 -8.60 12.15 6.71
CA SER A 32 -7.34 12.74 6.26
C SER A 32 -7.52 13.99 5.40
N ASN A 33 -8.70 14.21 4.81
CA ASN A 33 -8.95 15.34 3.92
C ASN A 33 -8.76 16.70 4.62
N ALA A 34 -9.03 16.79 5.93
CA ALA A 34 -8.82 18.01 6.71
C ALA A 34 -7.34 18.42 6.82
N TYR A 35 -6.42 17.51 6.50
CA TYR A 35 -4.98 17.73 6.55
C TYR A 35 -4.38 18.13 5.20
N ASN A 36 -5.13 18.14 4.10
CA ASN A 36 -4.68 18.64 2.78
C ASN A 36 -3.43 17.96 2.19
N TYR A 37 -3.21 16.66 2.43
CA TYR A 37 -2.13 15.92 1.75
C TYR A 37 -2.26 15.99 0.22
N ASP A 38 -1.14 15.96 -0.51
CA ASP A 38 -1.12 16.09 -1.98
C ASP A 38 -1.44 14.78 -2.71
N GLU A 39 -1.34 13.64 -2.03
CA GLU A 39 -1.64 12.30 -2.57
C GLU A 39 -1.98 11.34 -1.41
N ILE A 40 -2.85 10.36 -1.68
CA ILE A 40 -3.10 9.23 -0.79
C ILE A 40 -2.47 7.96 -1.37
N ASN A 41 -1.53 7.36 -0.63
CA ASN A 41 -0.85 6.12 -1.01
C ASN A 41 -1.35 4.93 -0.17
N PHE A 42 -1.55 3.77 -0.79
CA PHE A 42 -1.92 2.54 -0.09
C PHE A 42 -0.71 1.60 0.08
N ASN A 43 -0.47 1.17 1.33
CA ASN A 43 0.63 0.28 1.67
C ASN A 43 0.31 -1.19 1.38
N CYS A 44 0.91 -1.71 0.30
CA CYS A 44 0.90 -3.13 -0.08
C CYS A 44 2.32 -3.74 -0.02
N GLY A 45 3.22 -3.22 0.83
CA GLY A 45 4.64 -3.58 0.79
C GLY A 45 5.35 -3.81 2.12
N CYS A 46 4.70 -3.51 3.26
CA CYS A 46 5.29 -3.72 4.58
C CYS A 46 5.30 -5.22 4.97
N PRO A 47 6.46 -5.82 5.26
CA PRO A 47 6.57 -7.23 5.69
C PRO A 47 6.52 -7.40 7.22
N SER A 48 6.26 -6.34 7.99
CA SER A 48 6.28 -6.40 9.46
C SER A 48 5.26 -7.41 10.00
N PRO A 49 5.61 -8.30 10.93
CA PRO A 49 4.67 -9.25 11.53
C PRO A 49 3.44 -8.59 12.16
N LYS A 50 3.59 -7.38 12.72
CA LYS A 50 2.47 -6.60 13.28
C LYS A 50 1.42 -6.25 12.22
N VAL A 51 1.86 -6.05 10.98
CA VAL A 51 1.05 -5.56 9.86
C VAL A 51 0.61 -6.72 8.97
N ALA A 52 1.56 -7.52 8.47
CA ALA A 52 1.31 -8.63 7.57
C ALA A 52 0.80 -9.90 8.27
N GLY A 53 1.14 -10.08 9.55
CA GLY A 53 0.60 -11.13 10.40
C GLY A 53 -0.73 -10.70 11.02
N HIS A 54 -0.68 -9.98 12.14
CA HIS A 54 -1.89 -9.64 12.91
C HIS A 54 -2.83 -8.64 12.23
N GLY A 55 -2.28 -7.67 11.48
CA GLY A 55 -3.08 -6.68 10.77
C GLY A 55 -3.71 -7.20 9.47
N CYS A 56 -3.20 -8.31 8.93
CA CYS A 56 -3.57 -8.84 7.62
C CYS A 56 -3.47 -7.80 6.47
N PHE A 57 -2.53 -6.83 6.54
CA PHE A 57 -2.30 -5.83 5.48
C PHE A 57 -0.80 -5.66 5.16
N GLY A 58 -0.43 -4.69 4.33
CA GLY A 58 0.95 -4.54 3.86
C GLY A 58 1.23 -5.55 2.75
N VAL A 59 2.39 -6.21 2.79
CA VAL A 59 2.80 -7.09 1.67
C VAL A 59 1.87 -8.29 1.47
N ARG A 60 1.17 -8.74 2.51
CA ARG A 60 0.16 -9.81 2.41
C ARG A 60 -0.94 -9.51 1.39
N LEU A 61 -1.24 -8.22 1.16
CA LEU A 61 -2.24 -7.77 0.21
C LEU A 61 -1.85 -8.05 -1.25
N MET A 62 -0.57 -8.25 -1.55
CA MET A 62 -0.16 -8.65 -2.91
C MET A 62 -0.70 -10.04 -3.30
N LEU A 63 -1.08 -10.86 -2.32
CA LEU A 63 -1.71 -12.16 -2.53
C LEU A 63 -3.23 -12.06 -2.73
N ASP A 64 -3.80 -10.86 -2.63
CA ASP A 64 -5.21 -10.57 -2.91
C ASP A 64 -5.37 -9.27 -3.75
N PRO A 65 -4.98 -9.31 -5.04
CA PRO A 65 -5.07 -8.14 -5.91
C PRO A 65 -6.51 -7.64 -6.12
N LYS A 66 -7.52 -8.51 -5.95
CA LYS A 66 -8.93 -8.11 -6.07
C LYS A 66 -9.30 -7.18 -4.92
N PHE A 67 -8.97 -7.57 -3.68
CA PHE A 67 -9.19 -6.71 -2.52
C PHE A 67 -8.44 -5.38 -2.67
N VAL A 68 -7.19 -5.38 -3.16
CA VAL A 68 -6.45 -4.13 -3.38
C VAL A 68 -7.17 -3.22 -4.39
N GLY A 69 -7.73 -3.78 -5.46
CA GLY A 69 -8.57 -3.03 -6.40
C GLY A 69 -9.79 -2.40 -5.73
N GLU A 70 -10.54 -3.17 -4.93
CA GLU A 70 -11.71 -2.69 -4.18
C GLU A 70 -11.31 -1.59 -3.17
N ALA A 71 -10.22 -1.82 -2.42
CA ALA A 71 -9.66 -0.87 -1.47
C ALA A 71 -9.27 0.46 -2.15
N MET A 72 -8.60 0.40 -3.29
CA MET A 72 -8.20 1.60 -4.03
C MET A 72 -9.41 2.36 -4.60
N SER A 73 -10.45 1.66 -5.03
CA SER A 73 -11.71 2.31 -5.43
C SER A 73 -12.39 3.04 -4.27
N VAL A 74 -12.41 2.41 -3.09
CA VAL A 74 -12.95 3.03 -1.87
C VAL A 74 -12.11 4.24 -1.43
N ILE A 75 -10.78 4.14 -1.45
CA ILE A 75 -9.87 5.26 -1.12
C ILE A 75 -10.11 6.42 -2.10
N ALA A 76 -10.09 6.15 -3.41
CA ALA A 76 -10.30 7.16 -4.44
C ALA A 76 -11.67 7.86 -4.32
N ALA A 77 -12.72 7.13 -3.93
CA ALA A 77 -14.05 7.72 -3.74
C ALA A 77 -14.15 8.66 -2.53
N ASN A 78 -13.18 8.63 -1.60
CA ASN A 78 -13.20 9.39 -0.35
C ASN A 78 -12.14 10.51 -0.29
N THR A 79 -11.49 10.82 -1.42
CA THR A 79 -10.53 11.93 -1.52
C THR A 79 -10.60 12.59 -2.89
N ASN A 80 -10.12 13.85 -2.98
CA ASN A 80 -10.03 14.59 -4.23
C ASN A 80 -8.60 14.64 -4.81
N VAL A 81 -7.62 14.11 -4.09
CA VAL A 81 -6.22 14.08 -4.55
C VAL A 81 -5.89 12.76 -5.24
N PRO A 82 -4.81 12.71 -6.04
CA PRO A 82 -4.38 11.46 -6.67
C PRO A 82 -4.18 10.31 -5.68
N VAL A 83 -4.33 9.09 -6.17
CA VAL A 83 -4.12 7.86 -5.39
C VAL A 83 -3.07 6.96 -6.03
N SER A 84 -2.29 6.29 -5.19
CA SER A 84 -1.23 5.38 -5.64
C SER A 84 -1.10 4.15 -4.75
N VAL A 85 -0.46 3.10 -5.27
CA VAL A 85 -0.13 1.89 -4.50
C VAL A 85 1.37 1.79 -4.35
N LYS A 86 1.84 1.49 -3.13
CA LYS A 86 3.23 1.11 -2.90
C LYS A 86 3.32 -0.38 -2.56
N CYS A 87 3.99 -1.15 -3.41
CA CYS A 87 4.13 -2.60 -3.27
C CYS A 87 5.60 -3.06 -3.36
N ARG A 88 5.79 -4.37 -3.46
CA ARG A 88 7.06 -5.05 -3.75
C ARG A 88 6.94 -5.77 -5.11
N ILE A 89 7.99 -6.47 -5.51
CA ILE A 89 7.95 -7.34 -6.71
C ILE A 89 7.30 -8.71 -6.45
N GLY A 90 7.11 -9.11 -5.18
CA GLY A 90 6.54 -10.40 -4.83
C GLY A 90 6.56 -10.71 -3.33
N VAL A 91 5.96 -11.83 -2.96
CA VAL A 91 5.83 -12.32 -1.57
C VAL A 91 6.17 -13.80 -1.50
N ASP A 92 7.13 -14.18 -0.67
CA ASP A 92 7.59 -15.57 -0.50
C ASP A 92 7.91 -16.22 -1.87
N ASP A 93 7.12 -17.19 -2.30
CA ASP A 93 7.25 -17.91 -3.59
C ASP A 93 6.32 -17.38 -4.69
N HIS A 94 5.55 -16.32 -4.41
CA HIS A 94 4.73 -15.57 -5.36
C HIS A 94 5.47 -14.31 -5.82
N ASP A 95 6.53 -14.51 -6.61
CA ASP A 95 7.47 -13.47 -7.02
C ASP A 95 7.80 -13.48 -8.52
N SER A 96 7.00 -14.16 -9.34
CA SER A 96 7.19 -14.14 -10.78
C SER A 96 6.78 -12.80 -11.40
N TYR A 97 7.42 -12.43 -12.52
CA TYR A 97 7.06 -11.22 -13.27
C TYR A 97 5.58 -11.22 -13.71
N ASN A 98 5.03 -12.39 -14.06
CA ASN A 98 3.63 -12.53 -14.45
C ASN A 98 2.69 -12.25 -13.27
N GLU A 99 3.02 -12.69 -12.06
CA GLU A 99 2.23 -12.38 -10.85
C GLU A 99 2.26 -10.88 -10.53
N LEU A 100 3.42 -10.22 -10.68
CA LEU A 100 3.50 -8.76 -10.54
C LEU A 100 2.66 -8.03 -11.59
N CYS A 101 2.72 -8.47 -12.85
CA CYS A 101 1.91 -7.89 -13.93
C CYS A 101 0.41 -8.10 -13.68
N ASP A 102 0.00 -9.29 -13.25
CA ASP A 102 -1.39 -9.60 -12.90
C ASP A 102 -1.88 -8.74 -11.72
N PHE A 103 -1.04 -8.54 -10.70
CA PHE A 103 -1.32 -7.63 -9.59
C PHE A 103 -1.61 -6.21 -10.08
N ILE A 104 -0.70 -5.64 -10.88
CA ILE A 104 -0.85 -4.28 -11.43
C ILE A 104 -2.09 -4.20 -12.32
N TYR A 105 -2.30 -5.17 -13.20
CA TYR A 105 -3.43 -5.23 -14.12
C TYR A 105 -4.77 -5.26 -13.38
N LYS A 106 -4.92 -6.15 -12.39
CA LYS A 106 -6.16 -6.27 -11.60
C LYS A 106 -6.46 -5.00 -10.82
N VAL A 107 -5.46 -4.44 -10.13
CA VAL A 107 -5.65 -3.21 -9.35
C VAL A 107 -6.01 -2.02 -10.23
N SER A 108 -5.32 -1.85 -11.37
CA SER A 108 -5.59 -0.75 -12.30
C SER A 108 -6.90 -0.90 -13.09
N SER A 109 -7.37 -2.14 -13.29
CA SER A 109 -8.66 -2.41 -13.96
C SER A 109 -9.86 -2.23 -13.03
N LEU A 110 -9.68 -2.50 -11.72
CA LEU A 110 -10.75 -2.41 -10.72
C LEU A 110 -10.80 -1.05 -10.01
N SER A 111 -9.86 -0.15 -10.28
CA SER A 111 -9.77 1.16 -9.61
C SER A 111 -9.20 2.26 -10.52
N PRO A 112 -9.33 3.54 -10.13
CA PRO A 112 -8.68 4.66 -10.82
C PRO A 112 -7.14 4.70 -10.69
N THR A 113 -6.52 3.78 -9.95
CA THR A 113 -5.08 3.81 -9.65
C THR A 113 -4.24 3.68 -10.92
N ARG A 114 -3.32 4.62 -11.16
CA ARG A 114 -2.37 4.58 -12.28
C ARG A 114 -0.91 4.69 -11.85
N HIS A 115 -0.64 5.13 -10.62
CA HIS A 115 0.70 5.27 -10.08
C HIS A 115 1.03 4.10 -9.15
N PHE A 116 2.08 3.36 -9.48
CA PHE A 116 2.58 2.24 -8.70
C PHE A 116 4.05 2.48 -8.31
N ILE A 117 4.33 2.40 -7.02
CA ILE A 117 5.67 2.56 -6.45
C ILE A 117 6.16 1.17 -6.02
N ILE A 118 7.13 0.62 -6.74
CA ILE A 118 7.61 -0.74 -6.52
C ILE A 118 8.94 -0.69 -5.77
N HIS A 119 8.98 -1.26 -4.57
CA HIS A 119 10.26 -1.65 -3.99
C HIS A 119 10.73 -2.91 -4.71
N SER A 120 11.81 -2.79 -5.47
CA SER A 120 12.40 -3.83 -6.34
C SER A 120 13.05 -4.99 -5.58
N ARG A 121 12.41 -5.48 -4.52
CA ARG A 121 12.78 -6.69 -3.77
C ARG A 121 11.53 -7.39 -3.28
N LYS A 122 11.49 -8.71 -3.35
CA LYS A 122 10.39 -9.48 -2.75
C LYS A 122 10.39 -9.34 -1.22
N ALA A 123 9.28 -9.67 -0.59
CA ALA A 123 9.23 -9.84 0.86
C ALA A 123 9.25 -11.32 1.22
N LEU A 124 9.99 -11.66 2.27
CA LEU A 124 9.89 -12.93 2.96
C LEU A 124 9.13 -12.69 4.26
N LEU A 125 7.95 -13.30 4.42
CA LEU A 125 7.10 -13.10 5.60
C LEU A 125 7.59 -13.90 6.81
N ASN A 126 8.30 -14.99 6.56
CA ASN A 126 8.82 -15.88 7.59
C ASN A 126 10.35 -15.82 7.64
N GLY A 127 10.88 -15.90 8.86
CA GLY A 127 12.30 -16.16 9.10
C GLY A 127 13.22 -14.93 9.12
N ILE A 128 12.76 -13.72 8.78
CA ILE A 128 13.62 -12.53 8.79
C ILE A 128 12.89 -11.25 9.25
N SER A 129 13.66 -10.28 9.78
CA SER A 129 13.10 -9.01 10.24
C SER A 129 12.69 -8.07 9.08
N PRO A 130 11.92 -7.00 9.33
CA PRO A 130 11.65 -5.97 8.32
C PRO A 130 12.91 -5.26 7.80
N ALA A 131 13.96 -5.18 8.62
CA ALA A 131 15.25 -4.61 8.22
C ALA A 131 15.99 -5.55 7.26
N ASP A 132 16.01 -6.84 7.59
CA ASP A 132 16.60 -7.89 6.76
C ASP A 132 15.87 -8.01 5.42
N ASN A 133 14.55 -7.83 5.41
CA ASN A 133 13.72 -7.78 4.21
C ASN A 133 14.09 -6.65 3.23
N ARG A 134 14.99 -5.73 3.59
CA ARG A 134 15.54 -4.70 2.68
C ARG A 134 16.93 -5.06 2.15
N ARG A 135 17.55 -6.13 2.67
CA ARG A 135 18.96 -6.48 2.44
C ARG A 135 19.17 -7.90 1.95
N ILE A 136 18.44 -8.88 2.49
CA ILE A 136 18.64 -10.31 2.22
C ILE A 136 18.05 -10.73 0.87
N PRO A 137 16.78 -10.41 0.51
CA PRO A 137 16.28 -10.74 -0.80
C PRO A 137 17.07 -10.01 -1.91
N PRO A 138 17.37 -10.68 -3.02
CA PRO A 138 18.06 -10.05 -4.14
C PRO A 138 17.23 -8.91 -4.75
N LEU A 139 17.93 -8.01 -5.45
CA LEU A 139 17.34 -7.01 -6.35
C LEU A 139 16.88 -7.67 -7.65
#